data_AF-A0A2D6FJL7-F1
#
_entry.id   AF-A0A2D6FJL7-F1
#
_cell.length_a   1.000
_cell.length_b   1.000
_cell.length_c   1.000
_cell.angle_alpha   90.00
_cell.angle_beta   90.00
_cell.angle_gamma   90.00
#
_symmetry.space_group_name_H-M   'P 1'
#
loop_
_entity.id
_entity.type
_entity.pdbx_description
1 polymer ?
#
loop_
_entity_poly.entity_id
_entity_poly.type
_entity_poly.pdbx_seq_one_letter_code
_entity_poly.pdbx_strand_id
1 'polypeptide(L)' 'MNAYKKKLRLIDIKRGWIDFYSIAELYPNTPPVHHAIKKLLVPGQRGAKSYIKDLKEARDQINRAIEDTEGDQVLVK' A
#
# COMPACT_ATOMS: atom_id res chain seq x y z
N MET A 1 4.49 21.67 2.16
CA MET A 1 5.59 20.72 2.43
C MET A 1 5.20 19.39 1.79
N ASN A 2 5.93 18.93 0.78
CA ASN A 2 5.50 17.81 -0.08
C ASN A 2 5.68 16.48 0.68
N ALA A 3 4.60 15.95 1.27
CA ALA A 3 4.61 14.72 2.09
C ALA A 3 5.21 13.49 1.35
N TYR A 4 5.28 13.56 0.02
CA TYR A 4 5.82 12.53 -0.87
C TYR A 4 7.35 12.54 -1.04
N LYS A 5 8.06 13.52 -0.46
CA LYS A 5 9.53 13.65 -0.59
C LYS A 5 10.24 13.23 0.69
N LYS A 6 10.35 11.92 0.94
CA LYS A 6 11.30 11.38 1.93
C LYS A 6 12.61 11.01 1.24
N LYS A 7 13.74 11.34 1.85
CA LYS A 7 15.07 10.96 1.34
C LYS A 7 15.18 9.44 1.42
N LEU A 8 15.01 8.75 0.29
CA LEU A 8 15.31 7.33 0.19
C LEU A 8 16.76 7.19 0.64
N ARG A 9 17.03 6.42 1.69
CA ARG A 9 18.40 5.97 1.92
C ARG A 9 18.73 5.15 0.67
N LEU A 10 19.66 5.64 -0.14
CA LEU A 10 20.24 5.04 -1.36
C LEU A 10 20.88 3.66 -1.11
N ILE A 11 20.47 2.96 -0.06
CA ILE A 11 21.13 1.78 0.47
C ILE A 11 20.97 0.59 -0.48
N ASP A 12 19.98 0.56 -1.38
CA ASP A 12 19.79 -0.63 -2.23
C ASP A 12 19.32 -0.41 -3.68
N ILE A 13 19.43 0.81 -4.23
CA ILE A 13 19.22 1.01 -5.69
C ILE A 13 20.44 0.50 -6.49
N LYS A 14 21.40 -0.19 -5.86
CA LYS A 14 22.62 -0.73 -6.48
C LYS A 14 22.36 -1.70 -7.65
N ARG A 15 21.11 -2.15 -7.86
CA ARG A 15 20.71 -3.04 -8.97
C ARG A 15 19.44 -2.61 -9.71
N GLY A 16 18.87 -1.43 -9.43
CA GLY A 16 17.66 -0.93 -10.12
C GLY A 16 16.33 -1.59 -9.69
N TRP A 17 16.32 -2.37 -8.60
CA TRP A 17 15.12 -2.97 -8.04
C TRP A 17 14.70 -2.22 -6.78
N ILE A 18 13.39 -2.03 -6.59
CA ILE A 18 12.82 -1.42 -5.39
C ILE A 18 11.86 -2.43 -4.78
N ASP A 19 12.13 -2.83 -3.53
CA ASP A 19 11.20 -3.64 -2.77
C ASP A 19 10.08 -2.77 -2.18
N PHE A 20 8.83 -3.21 -2.34
CA PHE A 20 7.68 -2.57 -1.71
C PHE A 20 7.81 -2.53 -0.18
N TYR A 21 8.44 -3.53 0.44
CA TYR A 21 8.64 -3.51 1.90
C TYR A 21 9.52 -2.33 2.34
N SER A 22 10.52 -1.94 1.55
CA SER A 22 11.32 -0.74 1.81
C SER A 22 10.50 0.55 1.70
N ILE A 23 9.52 0.59 0.80
CA ILE A 23 8.57 1.71 0.71
C ILE A 23 7.64 1.72 1.93
N ALA A 24 7.14 0.55 2.34
CA ALA A 24 6.28 0.40 3.51
C ALA A 24 6.95 0.84 4.82
N GLU A 25 8.25 0.58 4.98
CA GLU A 25 9.06 1.08 6.10
C GLU A 25 9.19 2.61 6.09
N LEU A 26 9.34 3.22 4.91
CA LEU A 26 9.42 4.69 4.78
C LEU A 26 8.07 5.38 5.00
N TYR A 27 6.98 4.69 4.65
CA TYR A 27 5.61 5.17 4.76
C TYR A 27 4.79 4.21 5.62
N PRO A 28 4.90 4.33 6.96
CA PRO A 28 4.07 3.56 7.86
C PRO A 28 2.61 3.92 7.60
N ASN A 29 1.83 2.92 7.17
CA ASN A 29 0.38 2.98 6.96
C ASN A 29 -0.23 1.73 7.58
N THR A 30 -1.56 1.66 7.63
CA THR A 30 -2.25 0.47 8.13
C THR A 30 -2.04 -0.74 7.19
N PRO A 31 -2.04 -1.98 7.72
CA PRO A 31 -1.86 -3.19 6.91
C PRO A 31 -2.77 -3.29 5.68
N PRO A 32 -4.08 -2.92 5.73
CA PRO A 32 -4.94 -2.94 4.54
C PRO A 32 -4.46 -2.00 3.43
N VAL A 33 -3.95 -0.80 3.79
CA VAL A 33 -3.41 0.17 2.82
C VAL A 33 -2.17 -0.40 2.13
N HIS A 34 -1.27 -1.06 2.87
CA HIS A 34 -0.11 -1.74 2.28
C HIS A 34 -0.53 -2.86 1.32
N HIS A 35 -1.56 -3.63 1.68
CA HIS A 35 -2.09 -4.67 0.79
C HIS A 35 -2.73 -4.11 -0.49
N ALA A 36 -3.36 -2.94 -0.43
CA ALA A 36 -3.90 -2.26 -1.59
C ALA A 36 -2.76 -1.79 -2.52
N ILE A 37 -1.76 -1.08 -1.99
CA ILE A 37 -0.64 -0.56 -2.80
C ILE A 37 0.11 -1.71 -3.50
N LYS A 38 0.38 -2.82 -2.79
CA LYS A 38 1.03 -4.00 -3.39
C LYS A 38 0.23 -4.58 -4.57
N LYS A 39 -1.10 -4.45 -4.59
CA LYS A 39 -1.93 -4.91 -5.72
C LYS A 39 -1.96 -3.89 -6.86
N LEU A 40 -1.91 -2.60 -6.55
CA LEU A 40 -1.90 -1.51 -7.53
C LEU A 40 -0.55 -1.33 -8.24
N LEU A 41 0.56 -1.74 -7.61
CA LEU A 41 1.90 -1.64 -8.22
C LEU A 41 2.10 -2.60 -9.40
N VAL A 42 1.52 -3.80 -9.34
CA VAL A 42 1.71 -4.87 -10.36
C VAL A 42 0.41 -5.66 -10.60
N PRO A 43 -0.69 -5.01 -11.02
CA PRO A 43 -1.97 -5.68 -11.21
C PRO A 43 -1.90 -6.68 -12.38
N GLY A 44 -2.45 -7.88 -12.17
CA GLY A 44 -2.49 -8.96 -13.17
C GLY A 44 -1.17 -9.73 -13.33
N GLN A 45 -0.10 -9.35 -12.61
CA GLN A 45 1.21 -10.03 -12.68
C GLN A 45 1.50 -10.86 -11.41
N ARG A 46 0.57 -10.94 -10.46
CA ARG A 46 0.75 -11.64 -9.17
C ARG A 46 0.39 -13.14 -9.22
N GLY A 47 0.52 -13.77 -10.39
CA GLY A 47 0.18 -15.18 -10.63
C GLY A 47 -1.16 -15.36 -11.34
N ALA A 48 -2.05 -16.22 -10.81
CA ALA A 48 -3.31 -16.63 -11.45
C ALA A 48 -4.46 -15.60 -11.38
N LYS A 49 -4.19 -14.34 -11.01
CA LYS A 49 -5.23 -13.31 -10.83
C LYS A 49 -5.28 -12.39 -12.04
N SER A 50 -6.49 -12.07 -12.50
CA SER A 50 -6.69 -11.08 -13.55
C SER A 50 -6.47 -9.67 -13.04
N TYR A 51 -6.07 -8.77 -13.95
CA TYR A 51 -5.94 -7.34 -13.68
C TYR A 51 -7.15 -6.76 -12.94
N ILE A 52 -8.36 -7.07 -13.40
CA ILE A 52 -9.62 -6.60 -12.78
C ILE A 52 -9.81 -7.17 -11.36
N LYS A 53 -9.40 -8.42 -11.11
CA LYS A 53 -9.49 -9.01 -9.77
C LYS A 53 -8.57 -8.28 -8.79
N ASP A 54 -7.35 -7.96 -9.19
CA ASP A 54 -6.41 -7.21 -8.34
C ASP A 54 -6.92 -5.81 -8.00
N LEU A 55 -7.56 -5.12 -8.96
CA LEU A 55 -8.20 -3.82 -8.71
C LEU A 55 -9.36 -3.91 -7.72
N LYS A 56 -10.25 -4.90 -7.88
CA LYS A 56 -11.35 -5.14 -6.93
C LYS A 56 -10.82 -5.46 -5.54
N GLU A 57 -9.85 -6.36 -5.44
CA GLU A 57 -9.22 -6.70 -4.17
C GLU A 57 -8.39 -5.55 -3.57
N ALA A 58 -7.96 -4.55 -4.34
CA ALA A 58 -7.34 -3.33 -3.82
C ALA A 58 -8.39 -2.40 -3.24
N ARG A 59 -9.50 -2.18 -3.97
CA ARG A 59 -10.65 -1.41 -3.50
C ARG A 59 -11.19 -1.96 -2.18
N ASP A 60 -11.39 -3.26 -2.08
CA ASP A 60 -11.96 -3.88 -0.88
C ASP A 60 -11.06 -3.69 0.36
N GLN A 61 -9.74 -3.64 0.16
CA GLN A 61 -8.78 -3.34 1.25
C GLN A 61 -8.82 -1.87 1.67
N ILE A 62 -9.03 -0.95 0.72
CA ILE A 62 -9.19 0.47 1.02
C ILE A 62 -10.50 0.69 1.78
N ASN A 63 -11.60 0.06 1.35
CA ASN A 63 -12.89 0.14 2.07
C ASN A 63 -12.73 -0.35 3.52
N ARG A 64 -12.05 -1.47 3.73
CA ARG A 64 -11.74 -1.95 5.08
C ARG A 64 -10.91 -0.96 5.89
N ALA A 65 -9.90 -0.33 5.29
CA ALA A 65 -9.10 0.70 5.97
C ALA A 65 -9.95 1.91 6.41
N ILE A 66 -10.93 2.29 5.59
CA ILE A 66 -11.88 3.36 5.89
C ILE A 66 -12.78 2.93 7.05
N GLU A 67 -13.38 1.73 6.98
CA GLU A 67 -14.24 1.19 8.04
C GLU A 67 -13.49 1.11 9.38
N ASP A 68 -12.25 0.61 9.39
CA ASP A 68 -11.41 0.56 10.59
C ASP A 68 -11.17 1.97 11.16
N THR A 69 -10.87 2.95 10.30
CA THR A 69 -10.60 4.34 10.71
C THR A 69 -11.86 5.06 11.20
N GLU A 70 -13.00 4.85 10.55
CA GLU A 70 -14.28 5.44 10.94
C GLU A 70 -14.80 4.82 12.24
N GLY A 71 -14.64 3.51 12.42
CA GLY A 71 -14.96 2.82 13.67
C GLY A 71 -14.16 3.35 14.85
N ASP A 72 -12.86 3.57 14.68
CA ASP A 72 -11.99 4.18 15.70
C ASP A 72 -12.42 5.62 16.04
N GLN A 73 -12.91 6.39 15.08
CA GLN A 73 -13.42 7.74 15.34
C GLN A 73 -14.74 7.77 16.13
N VAL A 74 -15.53 6.69 16.11
CA VAL A 74 -16.80 6.58 16.85
C VAL A 74 -16.55 6.22 18.32
N LEU A 75 -15.47 5.51 18.64
CA LEU A 75 -15.12 5.12 20.02
C LEU A 75 -14.44 6.24 20.84
N VAL A 76 -14.06 7.34 20.20
CA VAL A 76 -13.40 8.51 20.83
C VAL A 76 -14.38 9.68 21.05
N LYS A 77 -15.67 9.49 20.74
CA LYS A 77 -16.73 10.47 20.99
C LYS A 77 -17.48 10.24 22.29
#